data_AF-A0A535P1M6-F1
#
_entry.id   AF-A0A535P1M6-F1
#
_cell.length_a   1.000
_cell.length_b   1.000
_cell.length_c   1.000
_cell.angle_alpha   90.00
_cell.angle_beta   90.00
_cell.angle_gamma   90.00
#
_symmetry.space_group_name_H-M   'P 1'
#
loop_
_entity.id
_entity.type
_entity.pdbx_description
1 polymer ?
#
loop_
_entity_poly.entity_id
_entity_poly.type
_entity_poly.pdbx_seq_one_letter_code
_entity_poly.pdbx_strand_id
1 'polypeptide(L)'
;MATGRLPPGRWNAITDVAGVRVRHVTLIEGNGPLVPGSGPVRTGLTVVVPHDGDVWMEPVFAGCHRLNGNGELTGLEWIRESGLLGGAIGLTNTHSVGVVRDALVAAAAAIHGQSDVFWSLPVVGETYDGVLNDINGFHVRAEHLHAA
;
A
#
# COMPACT_ATOMS: atom_id res chain seq x y z
N MET A 1 -24.81 -14.63 -12.37
CA MET A 1 -25.53 -13.79 -11.38
C MET A 1 -25.03 -12.36 -11.56
N ALA A 2 -25.93 -11.37 -11.59
CA ALA A 2 -25.55 -9.95 -11.57
C ALA A 2 -25.58 -9.46 -10.12
N THR A 3 -24.53 -8.76 -9.69
CA THR A 3 -24.42 -8.17 -8.36
C THR A 3 -24.84 -6.71 -8.42
N GLY A 4 -25.86 -6.30 -7.63
CA GLY A 4 -26.33 -4.91 -7.59
C GLY A 4 -27.27 -4.50 -8.73
N ARG A 5 -27.54 -3.18 -8.85
CA ARG A 5 -28.51 -2.58 -9.81
C ARG A 5 -27.90 -1.60 -10.83
N LEU A 6 -26.64 -1.19 -10.66
CA LEU A 6 -25.97 -0.22 -11.52
C LEU A 6 -24.99 -0.93 -12.49
N PRO A 7 -24.82 -0.45 -13.73
CA PRO A 7 -23.78 -0.98 -14.62
C PRO A 7 -22.38 -0.60 -14.10
N PRO A 8 -21.37 -1.47 -14.27
CA PRO A 8 -19.98 -1.13 -13.95
C PRO A 8 -19.41 -0.10 -14.94
N GLY A 9 -18.27 0.49 -14.58
CA GLY A 9 -17.45 1.29 -15.49
C GLY A 9 -16.84 0.45 -16.62
N ARG A 10 -16.08 1.12 -17.50
CA ARG A 10 -15.49 0.49 -18.70
C ARG A 10 -14.55 -0.66 -18.33
N TRP A 11 -13.73 -0.47 -17.30
CA TRP A 11 -12.74 -1.43 -16.86
C TRP A 11 -13.25 -2.32 -15.73
N ASN A 12 -14.38 -1.96 -15.12
CA ASN A 12 -14.91 -2.59 -13.91
C ASN A 12 -13.84 -2.68 -12.82
N ALA A 13 -13.09 -1.59 -12.65
CA ALA A 13 -11.93 -1.49 -11.77
C ALA A 13 -11.88 -0.11 -11.10
N ILE A 14 -11.09 0.02 -10.02
CA ILE A 14 -10.93 1.30 -9.32
C ILE A 14 -10.37 2.41 -10.24
N THR A 15 -9.62 2.05 -11.27
CA THR A 15 -9.06 2.95 -12.28
C THR A 15 -10.09 3.50 -13.28
N ASP A 16 -11.36 3.09 -13.20
CA ASP A 16 -12.46 3.82 -13.85
C ASP A 16 -12.67 5.21 -13.22
N VAL A 17 -12.18 5.44 -11.99
CA VAL A 17 -12.09 6.78 -11.40
C VAL A 17 -10.87 7.50 -12.00
N ALA A 18 -11.11 8.59 -12.72
CA ALA A 18 -10.08 9.33 -13.44
C ALA A 18 -8.93 9.78 -12.51
N GLY A 19 -7.69 9.57 -12.96
CA GLY A 19 -6.47 9.89 -12.20
C GLY A 19 -6.02 8.80 -11.23
N VAL A 20 -6.89 7.87 -10.82
CA VAL A 20 -6.48 6.76 -9.95
C VAL A 20 -5.58 5.81 -10.72
N ARG A 21 -4.41 5.52 -10.15
CA ARG A 21 -3.44 4.55 -10.69
C ARG A 21 -3.18 3.44 -9.68
N VAL A 22 -2.99 2.23 -10.19
CA VAL A 22 -2.65 1.05 -9.40
C VAL A 22 -1.42 0.39 -10.00
N ARG A 23 -0.49 -0.03 -9.16
CA ARG A 23 0.73 -0.73 -9.55
C ARG A 23 1.01 -1.87 -8.61
N HIS A 24 1.66 -2.91 -9.12
CA HIS A 24 1.91 -4.14 -8.40
C HIS A 24 3.37 -4.56 -8.57
N VAL A 25 3.95 -5.07 -7.48
CA VAL A 25 5.16 -5.88 -7.51
C VAL A 25 4.83 -7.23 -6.92
N THR A 26 5.16 -8.29 -7.67
CA THR A 26 4.87 -9.67 -7.32
C THR A 26 6.18 -10.43 -7.17
N LEU A 27 6.40 -11.02 -6.00
CA LEU A 27 7.60 -11.76 -5.65
C LEU A 27 7.25 -13.25 -5.53
N ILE A 28 7.76 -14.04 -6.49
CA ILE A 28 7.54 -15.49 -6.56
C ILE A 28 8.88 -16.17 -6.78
N GLU A 29 9.42 -16.76 -5.73
CA GLU A 29 10.73 -17.43 -5.76
C GLU A 29 10.74 -18.69 -4.90
N GLY A 30 11.56 -19.68 -5.28
CA GLY A 30 11.67 -20.94 -4.56
C GLY A 30 10.42 -21.83 -4.61
N ASN A 31 10.59 -23.08 -4.19
CA ASN A 31 9.55 -24.11 -4.09
C ASN A 31 9.90 -25.10 -2.97
N GLY A 32 8.92 -25.91 -2.55
CA GLY A 32 9.13 -26.97 -1.56
C GLY A 32 8.90 -26.51 -0.12
N PRO A 33 9.46 -27.23 0.87
CA PRO A 33 9.27 -26.93 2.29
C PRO A 33 9.75 -25.52 2.66
N LEU A 34 9.06 -24.89 3.60
CA LEU A 34 9.45 -23.59 4.15
C LEU A 34 10.82 -23.65 4.84
N VAL A 35 11.72 -22.76 4.43
CA VAL A 35 12.96 -22.42 5.14
C VAL A 35 12.89 -20.93 5.49
N PRO A 36 12.65 -20.58 6.76
CA PRO A 36 12.53 -19.18 7.17
C PRO A 36 13.76 -18.34 6.78
N GLY A 37 13.52 -17.19 6.15
CA GLY A 37 14.57 -16.34 5.61
C GLY A 37 14.99 -16.67 4.18
N SER A 38 14.47 -17.74 3.57
CA SER A 38 14.87 -18.20 2.24
C SER A 38 13.70 -18.47 1.28
N GLY A 39 12.50 -18.80 1.78
CA GLY A 39 11.35 -19.09 0.93
C GLY A 39 10.66 -20.43 1.24
N PRO A 40 9.64 -20.81 0.43
CA PRO A 40 9.24 -20.15 -0.81
C PRO A 40 8.66 -18.75 -0.58
N VAL A 41 8.98 -17.82 -1.49
CA VAL A 41 8.50 -16.43 -1.47
C VAL A 41 7.24 -16.34 -2.30
N ARG A 42 6.12 -15.89 -1.72
CA ARG A 42 4.81 -15.73 -2.40
C ARG A 42 4.13 -14.47 -1.88
N THR A 43 4.75 -13.33 -2.14
CA THR A 43 4.32 -12.05 -1.57
C THR A 43 4.46 -10.92 -2.58
N GLY A 44 4.30 -9.69 -2.13
CA GLY A 44 4.46 -8.52 -2.97
C GLY A 44 3.97 -7.26 -2.28
N LEU A 45 3.79 -6.24 -3.10
CA LEU A 45 3.10 -5.03 -2.68
C LEU A 45 2.28 -4.45 -3.83
N THR A 46 1.25 -3.70 -3.47
CA THR A 46 0.42 -2.92 -4.38
C THR A 46 0.43 -1.47 -3.92
N VAL A 47 0.60 -0.53 -4.86
CA VAL A 47 0.49 0.90 -4.60
C VAL A 47 -0.75 1.44 -5.32
N VAL A 48 -1.56 2.20 -4.60
CA VAL A 48 -2.68 2.96 -5.16
C VAL A 48 -2.39 4.45 -5.02
N VAL A 49 -2.35 5.15 -6.14
CA VAL A 49 -2.15 6.61 -6.19
C VAL A 49 -3.50 7.26 -6.52
N PRO A 50 -3.99 8.21 -5.69
CA PRO A 50 -5.35 8.75 -5.83
C PRO A 50 -5.55 9.67 -7.04
N HIS A 51 -4.50 10.33 -7.53
CA HIS A 51 -4.54 11.18 -8.74
C HIS A 51 -3.15 11.32 -9.38
N ASP A 52 -3.07 12.01 -10.52
CA ASP A 52 -1.82 12.22 -11.27
C ASP A 52 -0.97 13.39 -10.77
N GLY A 53 -1.51 14.19 -9.85
CA GLY A 53 -0.83 15.33 -9.23
C GLY A 53 0.04 14.94 -8.04
N ASP A 54 0.48 15.96 -7.32
CA ASP A 54 1.27 15.81 -6.11
C ASP A 54 0.35 15.62 -4.90
N VAL A 55 0.22 14.38 -4.42
CA VAL A 55 -0.76 14.02 -3.38
C VAL A 55 -0.48 14.68 -2.03
N TRP A 56 0.77 15.10 -1.76
CA TRP A 56 1.09 15.79 -0.52
C TRP A 56 0.68 17.27 -0.60
N MET A 57 0.89 17.90 -1.76
CA MET A 57 0.47 19.29 -2.02
C MET A 57 -1.04 19.42 -2.29
N GLU A 58 -1.66 18.37 -2.80
CA GLU A 58 -3.05 18.31 -3.24
C GLU A 58 -3.79 17.13 -2.57
N PRO A 59 -3.90 17.11 -1.22
CA PRO A 59 -4.51 15.98 -0.52
C PRO A 59 -5.97 15.81 -0.91
N VAL A 60 -6.44 14.56 -0.91
CA VAL A 60 -7.84 14.21 -1.21
C VAL A 60 -8.62 13.89 0.06
N PHE A 61 -9.92 14.14 0.07
CA PHE A 61 -10.77 13.75 1.19
C PHE A 61 -10.79 12.23 1.35
N ALA A 62 -10.66 11.78 2.60
CA ALA A 62 -10.62 10.37 2.95
C ALA A 62 -11.37 10.09 4.24
N GLY A 63 -11.84 8.85 4.37
CA GLY A 63 -12.45 8.33 5.58
C GLY A 63 -12.08 6.86 5.74
N CYS A 64 -12.15 6.35 6.97
CA CYS A 64 -11.83 4.97 7.28
C CYS A 64 -12.88 4.34 8.19
N HIS A 65 -13.04 3.03 8.09
CA HIS A 65 -13.90 2.25 8.98
C HIS A 65 -13.19 0.96 9.38
N ARG A 66 -13.38 0.53 10.61
CA ARG A 66 -12.82 -0.72 11.15
C ARG A 66 -13.96 -1.67 11.47
N LEU A 67 -14.07 -2.75 10.70
CA LEU A 67 -15.00 -3.84 10.99
C LEU A 67 -14.46 -4.73 12.13
N ASN A 68 -13.26 -5.26 11.97
CA ASN A 68 -12.49 -5.98 12.99
C ASN A 68 -11.04 -5.47 12.99
N GLY A 69 -10.43 -5.38 14.17
CA GLY A 69 -9.13 -4.73 14.34
C GLY A 69 -7.93 -5.65 14.40
N ASN A 70 -8.05 -6.93 14.02
CA ASN A 70 -6.92 -7.85 14.00
C ASN A 70 -6.10 -7.68 12.71
N GLY A 71 -5.44 -6.54 12.58
CA GLY A 71 -4.59 -6.19 11.45
C GLY A 71 -3.96 -4.81 11.64
N GLU A 72 -3.12 -4.41 10.69
CA GLU A 72 -2.42 -3.14 10.70
C GLU A 72 -2.80 -2.28 9.48
N LEU A 73 -3.00 -0.98 9.72
CA LEU A 73 -3.27 0.01 8.69
C LEU A 73 -2.75 1.35 9.18
N THR A 74 -1.57 1.74 8.73
CA THR A 74 -0.91 2.96 9.22
C THR A 74 -1.63 4.23 8.73
N GLY A 75 -1.33 5.37 9.35
CA GLY A 75 -1.84 6.68 8.91
C GLY A 75 -3.33 6.94 9.21
N LEU A 76 -4.06 5.97 9.76
CA LEU A 76 -5.49 6.13 10.03
C LEU A 76 -5.83 7.25 11.01
N GLU A 77 -4.99 7.48 12.04
CA GLU A 77 -5.27 8.57 12.99
C GLU A 77 -5.22 9.93 12.30
N TRP A 78 -4.33 10.12 11.32
CA TRP A 78 -4.33 11.35 10.54
C TRP A 78 -5.57 11.48 9.65
N ILE A 79 -6.04 10.38 9.03
CA ILE A 79 -7.30 10.39 8.28
C ILE A 79 -8.47 10.75 9.19
N ARG A 80 -8.53 10.22 10.42
CA ARG A 80 -9.62 10.51 11.36
C ARG A 80 -9.61 11.96 11.85
N GLU A 81 -8.42 12.52 12.07
CA GLU A 81 -8.27 13.90 12.55
C GLU A 81 -8.50 14.91 11.42
N SER A 82 -7.82 14.74 10.28
CA SER A 82 -7.82 15.72 9.20
C SER A 82 -8.90 15.50 8.15
N GLY A 83 -9.38 14.27 7.99
CA GLY A 83 -10.22 13.87 6.86
C GLY A 83 -9.49 13.82 5.52
N LEU A 84 -8.15 13.80 5.52
CA LEU A 84 -7.32 13.91 4.32
C LEU A 84 -6.39 12.71 4.13
N LEU A 85 -6.22 12.30 2.88
CA LEU A 85 -5.17 11.39 2.40
C LEU A 85 -4.11 12.22 1.67
N GLY A 86 -2.93 12.34 2.29
CA GLY A 86 -1.79 13.11 1.79
C GLY A 86 -0.64 12.25 1.25
N GLY A 87 -0.95 11.16 0.53
CA GLY A 87 0.04 10.26 -0.06
C GLY A 87 -0.57 9.06 -0.78
N ALA A 88 0.29 8.25 -1.40
CA ALA A 88 -0.12 6.96 -1.96
C ALA A 88 -0.46 5.95 -0.85
N ILE A 89 -1.28 4.95 -1.19
CA ILE A 89 -1.65 3.84 -0.30
C ILE A 89 -0.81 2.62 -0.68
N GLY A 90 -0.08 2.05 0.29
CA GLY A 90 0.62 0.79 0.15
C GLY A 90 -0.21 -0.38 0.69
N LEU A 91 -0.20 -1.52 0.00
CA LEU A 91 -0.78 -2.78 0.48
C LEU A 91 0.25 -3.89 0.38
N THR A 92 0.49 -4.65 1.45
CA THR A 92 1.52 -5.71 1.48
C THR A 92 1.17 -6.82 2.49
N ASN A 93 2.15 -7.64 2.88
CA ASN A 93 1.99 -8.64 3.95
C ASN A 93 2.17 -8.05 5.34
N THR A 94 1.66 -8.75 6.36
CA THR A 94 1.67 -8.31 7.77
C THR A 94 3.05 -7.84 8.26
N HIS A 95 4.11 -8.59 7.94
CA HIS A 95 5.46 -8.30 8.44
C HIS A 95 6.22 -7.26 7.61
N SER A 96 5.63 -6.79 6.49
CA SER A 96 6.26 -5.85 5.56
C SER A 96 5.64 -4.44 5.60
N VAL A 97 4.66 -4.19 6.47
CA VAL A 97 4.07 -2.86 6.66
C VAL A 97 5.13 -1.79 6.91
N GLY A 98 6.07 -2.07 7.82
CA GLY A 98 7.12 -1.12 8.21
C GLY A 98 7.99 -0.68 7.02
N VAL A 99 8.51 -1.64 6.24
CA VAL A 99 9.40 -1.31 5.11
C VAL A 99 8.68 -0.57 3.98
N VAL A 100 7.42 -0.89 3.71
CA VAL A 100 6.62 -0.16 2.71
C VAL A 100 6.29 1.25 3.21
N ARG A 101 5.97 1.40 4.50
CA ARG A 101 5.72 2.70 5.13
C ARG A 101 6.95 3.60 5.04
N ASP A 102 8.12 3.09 5.40
CA ASP A 102 9.36 3.86 5.36
C ASP A 102 9.78 4.21 3.94
N ALA A 103 9.60 3.30 2.98
CA ALA A 103 9.88 3.56 1.57
C ALA A 103 8.96 4.65 0.99
N LEU A 104 7.68 4.70 1.37
CA LEU A 104 6.76 5.78 0.96
C LEU A 104 7.18 7.14 1.55
N VAL A 105 7.61 7.17 2.82
CA VAL A 105 8.15 8.39 3.44
C VAL A 105 9.40 8.86 2.70
N ALA A 106 10.32 7.95 2.39
CA ALA A 106 11.55 8.27 1.67
C ALA A 106 11.27 8.82 0.26
N ALA A 107 10.32 8.21 -0.47
CA ALA A 107 9.91 8.68 -1.79
C ALA A 107 9.33 10.11 -1.75
N ALA A 108 8.45 10.39 -0.78
CA ALA A 108 7.90 11.73 -0.60
C ALA A 108 8.98 12.75 -0.19
N ALA A 109 9.86 12.40 0.76
CA ALA A 109 10.95 13.28 1.19
C ALA A 109 11.91 13.64 0.05
N ALA A 110 12.15 12.72 -0.90
CA ALA A 110 12.99 12.96 -2.07
C ALA A 110 12.37 13.98 -3.04
N ILE A 111 11.03 14.07 -3.10
CA ILE A 111 10.29 15.00 -3.97
C ILE A 111 10.22 16.39 -3.33
N HIS A 112 9.87 16.47 -2.05
CA HIS A 112 9.60 17.74 -1.36
C HIS A 112 10.83 18.39 -0.71
N GLY A 113 11.96 17.67 -0.69
CA GLY A 113 13.18 18.11 -0.04
C GLY A 113 13.11 18.05 1.49
N GLN A 114 14.27 18.08 2.13
CA GLN A 114 14.41 18.11 3.59
C GLN A 114 14.27 19.53 4.13
N SER A 115 13.18 20.22 3.79
CA SER A 115 12.87 21.51 4.41
C SER A 115 12.57 21.34 5.90
N ASP A 116 12.64 22.43 6.67
CA ASP A 116 12.45 22.41 8.14
C ASP A 116 11.06 21.90 8.58
N VAL A 117 10.09 21.77 7.66
CA VAL A 117 8.72 21.31 7.96
C VAL A 117 8.22 20.31 6.90
N PHE A 118 8.86 19.15 6.80
CA PHE A 118 8.30 17.99 6.10
C PHE A 118 8.03 16.84 7.06
N TRP A 119 6.81 16.29 7.00
CA TRP A 119 6.44 15.06 7.67
C TRP A 119 5.43 14.28 6.81
N SER A 120 5.38 12.97 7.00
CA SER A 120 4.49 12.08 6.25
C SER A 120 3.97 10.96 7.15
N LEU A 121 2.65 10.76 7.14
CA LEU A 121 1.94 9.65 7.79
C LEU A 121 1.23 8.81 6.71
N PRO A 122 1.99 8.03 5.91
CA PRO A 122 1.41 7.30 4.79
C PRO A 122 0.50 6.18 5.28
N VAL A 123 -0.42 5.77 4.40
CA VAL A 123 -1.34 4.66 4.65
C VAL A 123 -0.75 3.40 4.07
N VAL A 124 -0.44 2.43 4.94
CA VAL A 124 0.02 1.10 4.55
C VAL A 124 -0.82 0.06 5.26
N GLY A 125 -1.55 -0.72 4.47
CA GLY A 125 -2.38 -1.83 4.94
C GLY A 125 -1.77 -3.18 4.65
N GLU A 126 -2.24 -4.20 5.36
CA GLU A 126 -1.74 -5.55 5.19
C GLU A 126 -2.81 -6.64 5.22
N THR A 127 -2.39 -7.81 4.73
CA THR A 127 -3.04 -9.09 5.04
C THR A 127 -1.97 -10.15 5.29
N TYR A 128 -2.31 -11.19 6.04
CA TYR A 128 -1.40 -12.30 6.35
C TYR A 128 -1.30 -13.30 5.19
N ASP A 129 -0.10 -13.46 4.62
CA ASP A 129 0.20 -14.41 3.53
C ASP A 129 1.04 -15.62 3.97
N GLY A 130 1.31 -15.78 5.27
CA GLY A 130 2.24 -16.78 5.81
C GLY A 130 1.84 -18.25 5.64
N VAL A 131 0.65 -18.53 5.08
CA VAL A 131 0.28 -19.90 4.64
C VAL A 131 1.06 -20.33 3.40
N LEU A 132 1.35 -19.39 2.49
CA LEU A 132 2.00 -19.66 1.20
C LEU A 132 3.38 -19.00 1.09
N ASN A 133 3.63 -17.98 1.90
CA ASN A 133 4.83 -17.17 1.88
C ASN A 133 5.71 -17.44 3.10
N ASP A 134 7.02 -17.39 2.91
CA ASP A 134 7.97 -17.20 4.00
C ASP A 134 7.87 -15.77 4.57
N ILE A 135 6.81 -15.50 5.32
CA ILE A 135 6.51 -14.17 5.85
C ILE A 135 7.57 -13.67 6.85
N ASN A 136 8.27 -14.58 7.52
CA ASN A 136 9.36 -14.25 8.45
C ASN A 136 10.70 -14.00 7.76
N GLY A 137 10.78 -14.17 6.43
CA GLY A 137 11.98 -13.86 5.67
C GLY A 137 12.10 -12.41 5.20
N PHE A 138 11.07 -11.57 5.44
CA PHE A 138 11.08 -10.14 5.12
C PHE A 138 11.49 -9.85 3.66
N HIS A 139 10.85 -10.57 2.72
CA HIS A 139 11.22 -10.54 1.30
C HIS A 139 10.81 -9.27 0.57
N VAL A 140 9.89 -8.48 1.11
CA VAL A 140 9.58 -7.14 0.59
C VAL A 140 10.66 -6.17 1.06
N ARG A 141 11.22 -5.38 0.14
CA ARG A 141 12.28 -4.41 0.41
C ARG A 141 11.93 -3.05 -0.17
N ALA A 142 12.63 -2.00 0.28
CA ALA A 142 12.35 -0.62 -0.15
C ALA A 142 12.49 -0.43 -1.68
N GLU A 143 13.38 -1.18 -2.33
CA GLU A 143 13.57 -1.11 -3.78
C GLU A 143 12.34 -1.62 -4.55
N HIS A 144 11.59 -2.55 -3.96
CA HIS A 144 10.35 -3.05 -4.57
C HIS A 144 9.28 -1.95 -4.67
N LEU A 145 9.31 -0.92 -3.82
CA LEU A 145 8.38 0.20 -3.96
C LEU A 145 8.66 1.02 -5.23
N HIS A 146 9.92 1.20 -5.60
CA HIS A 146 10.31 1.96 -6.80
C HIS A 146 9.94 1.24 -8.10
N ALA A 147 9.87 -0.10 -8.05
CA ALA A 147 9.39 -0.91 -9.16
C ALA A 147 7.85 -0.97 -9.25
N ALA A 148 7.17 -0.58 -8.17
CA ALA A 148 5.72 -0.47 -8.09
C ALA A 148 5.23 0.93 -8.45
#